data_AF-M2UCH8-F1
#
_entry.id   AF-M2UCH8-F1
#
_cell.length_a   1.000
_cell.length_b   1.000
_cell.length_c   1.000
_cell.angle_alpha   90.00
_cell.angle_beta   90.00
_cell.angle_gamma   90.00
#
_symmetry.space_group_name_H-M   'P 1'
#
loop_
_entity.id
_entity.type
_entity.pdbx_description
1 polymer ?
#
loop_
_entity_poly.entity_id
_entity_poly.type
_entity_poly.pdbx_seq_one_letter_code
_entity_poly.pdbx_strand_id
1 'polypeptide(L)' 'GMSNELPACQKCKLRKVRCDRQAPKCTSCTKGNVACIVVNPATGEQYARDY' A
#
# COMPACT_ATOMS: atom_id res chain seq x y z
N GLY A 1 -10.44 13.28 -12.37
CA GLY A 1 -10.94 13.11 -10.99
C GLY A 1 -9.96 12.26 -10.23
N MET A 2 -9.18 12.85 -9.33
CA MET A 2 -8.26 12.10 -8.47
C MET A 2 -9.01 11.76 -7.18
N SER A 3 -9.31 10.47 -6.99
CA SER A 3 -9.87 9.96 -5.75
C SER A 3 -8.88 10.20 -4.61
N ASN A 4 -9.34 10.86 -3.55
CA ASN A 4 -8.58 11.21 -2.35
C ASN A 4 -8.27 9.99 -1.44
N GLU A 5 -8.26 8.77 -2.02
CA GLU A 5 -8.12 7.52 -1.29
C GLU A 5 -6.70 6.97 -1.46
N LEU A 6 -6.03 6.64 -0.35
CA LEU A 6 -4.67 6.10 -0.35
C LEU A 6 -4.54 4.92 -1.34
N PRO A 7 -3.48 4.86 -2.17
CA PRO A 7 -3.31 3.73 -3.08
C PRO A 7 -3.12 2.40 -2.34
N ALA A 8 -3.64 1.33 -2.94
CA ALA A 8 -3.35 -0.03 -2.47
C ALA A 8 -1.84 -0.29 -2.47
N CYS A 9 -1.32 -0.96 -1.43
CA CYS A 9 0.10 -1.32 -1.37
C CYS A 9 0.46 -2.38 -2.43
N GLN A 10 1.74 -2.43 -2.79
CA GLN A 10 2.30 -3.37 -3.76
C GLN A 10 2.00 -4.83 -3.41
N LYS A 11 2.14 -5.23 -2.14
CA LYS A 11 1.82 -6.60 -1.69
C LYS A 11 0.37 -6.97 -1.98
N CYS A 12 -0.58 -6.10 -1.65
CA CYS A 12 -2.00 -6.34 -1.91
C CYS A 12 -2.30 -6.37 -3.42
N LYS A 13 -1.69 -5.47 -4.21
CA LYS A 13 -1.80 -5.48 -5.68
C LYS A 13 -1.28 -6.81 -6.27
N LEU A 14 -0.08 -7.24 -5.91
CA LEU A 14 0.55 -8.48 -6.39
C LEU A 14 -0.26 -9.73 -6.01
N ARG A 15 -0.82 -9.76 -4.79
CA ARG A 15 -1.66 -10.85 -4.31
C ARG A 15 -3.10 -10.78 -4.83
N LYS A 16 -3.46 -9.72 -5.57
CA LYS A 16 -4.82 -9.46 -6.08
C LYS A 16 -5.88 -9.49 -4.97
N VAL A 17 -5.56 -8.94 -3.80
CA VAL A 17 -6.47 -8.84 -2.65
C VAL A 17 -6.79 -7.38 -2.32
N ARG A 18 -7.94 -7.12 -1.69
CA ARG A 18 -8.31 -5.78 -1.23
C ARG A 18 -7.28 -5.28 -0.21
N CYS A 19 -6.74 -4.09 -0.46
CA CYS A 19 -5.97 -3.33 0.55
C CYS A 19 -6.97 -2.52 1.38
N ASP A 20 -6.95 -2.67 2.70
CA ASP A 20 -7.76 -1.90 3.64
C ASP A 20 -7.21 -0.49 3.89
N ARG A 21 -6.03 -0.17 3.34
CA ARG A 21 -5.45 1.18 3.25
C ARG A 21 -5.28 1.90 4.60
N GLN A 22 -5.28 1.17 5.71
CA GLN A 22 -4.97 1.73 7.01
C GLN A 22 -3.56 2.36 7.02
N ALA A 23 -3.44 3.47 7.73
CA ALA A 23 -2.18 4.16 7.98
C ALA A 23 -1.65 3.76 9.38
N PRO A 24 -0.33 3.55 9.54
CA PRO A 24 0.68 3.61 8.50
C PRO A 24 0.60 2.35 7.62
N LYS A 25 0.40 1.17 8.21
CA LYS A 25 0.39 -0.11 7.48
C LYS A 25 -1.02 -0.69 7.36
N CYS A 26 -1.30 -1.29 6.21
CA CYS A 26 -2.52 -2.06 5.96
C CYS A 26 -2.54 -3.35 6.82
N THR A 27 -3.71 -3.89 7.17
CA THR A 27 -3.82 -5.07 8.06
C THR A 27 -3.05 -6.28 7.52
N SER A 28 -3.03 -6.48 6.20
CA SER A 28 -2.31 -7.59 5.57
C SER A 28 -0.78 -7.47 5.68
N CYS A 29 -0.25 -6.23 5.70
CA CYS A 29 1.17 -5.97 5.92
C CYS A 29 1.53 -6.07 7.41
N THR A 30 0.68 -5.53 8.29
CA THR A 30 0.85 -5.63 9.75
C THR A 30 0.88 -7.08 10.21
N LYS A 31 -0.11 -7.90 9.82
CA LYS A 31 -0.16 -9.33 10.17
C LYS A 31 1.00 -10.14 9.59
N GLY A 32 1.51 -9.73 8.43
CA GLY A 32 2.66 -10.37 7.80
C GLY A 32 4.01 -9.92 8.36
N ASN A 33 4.03 -8.94 9.26
CA ASN A 33 5.24 -8.27 9.73
C ASN A 33 6.17 -7.81 8.58
N VAL A 34 5.59 -7.22 7.53
CA VAL A 34 6.32 -6.73 6.34
C VAL A 34 6.09 -5.24 6.13
N ALA A 35 6.97 -4.60 5.36
CA ALA A 35 6.80 -3.22 4.93
C ALA A 35 5.52 -3.05 4.09
N CYS A 36 4.84 -1.90 4.24
CA CYS A 36 3.67 -1.55 3.44
C CYS A 36 4.10 -0.59 2.33
N ILE A 37 4.64 -1.15 1.24
CA ILE A 37 5.20 -0.36 0.14
C ILE A 37 4.09 0.08 -0.83
N VAL A 38 4.09 1.35 -1.22
CA VAL A 38 3.26 1.89 -2.32
C VAL A 38 4.17 2.24 -3.48
N VAL A 39 3.69 1.97 -4.69
CA VAL A 39 4.37 2.36 -5.94
C VAL A 39 3.58 3.48 -6.59
N ASN A 40 4.22 4.63 -6.80
CA ASN A 40 3.68 5.72 -7.60
C ASN A 40 3.53 5.24 -9.06
N PRO A 41 2.32 5.22 -9.63
CA PRO A 41 2.11 4.69 -10.99
C PRO A 41 2.71 5.57 -12.09
N ALA A 42 2.95 6.86 -11.83
CA ALA A 42 3.53 7.78 -12.82
C ALA A 42 5.06 7.69 -12.89
N THR A 43 5.71 7.52 -11.73
CA THR A 43 7.18 7.56 -11.64
C THR A 43 7.82 6.20 -11.38
N GLY A 44 7.03 5.21 -10.93
CA GLY A 44 7.55 3.91 -10.45
C GLY A 44 8.23 3.99 -9.08
N GLU A 45 8.26 5.15 -8.45
CA GLU A 45 8.88 5.36 -7.14
C GLU A 45 8.18 4.53 -6.05
N GLN A 46 8.99 3.93 -5.17
CA GLN A 46 8.52 3.10 -4.06
C GLN A 46 8.74 3.82 -2.73
N TYR A 47 7.70 3.89 -1.91
CA TYR A 47 7.78 4.44 -0.56
C TYR A 47 7.08 3.53 0.44
N ALA A 48 7.68 3.40 1.62
CA ALA A 48 7.06 2.72 2.75
C ALA A 48 6.01 3.63 3.39
N ARG A 49 4.97 3.00 3.93
CA ARG A 49 4.09 3.65 4.90
C ARG A 49 4.52 3.23 6.30
N ASP A 50 5.37 4.03 6.90
CA ASP A 50 5.85 3.97 8.28
C ASP A 50 5.48 5.26 9.04
N TYR A 51 5.71 5.27 10.36
CA TYR A 51 5.68 6.47 11.19
C TYR A 51 7.11 6.99 11.34
#